data_AF-A0A959B8X8-F1
#
_entry.id   AF-A0A959B8X8-F1
#
_cell.length_a   1.000
_cell.length_b   1.000
_cell.length_c   1.000
_cell.angle_alpha   90.00
_cell.angle_beta   90.00
_cell.angle_gamma   90.00
#
_symmetry.space_group_name_H-M   'P 1'
#
loop_
_entity.id
_entity.type
_entity.pdbx_description
1 polymer ?
#
loop_
_entity_poly.entity_id
_entity_poly.type
_entity_poly.pdbx_seq_one_letter_code
_entity_poly.pdbx_strand_id
1 'polypeptide(L)'
;MNRLLILSVLTVALFSACFERSPGPPPPGKDDVLHVQDSIRNEILLRITYAQMEINRQTEMMRRRAYNANPKSAARLNRKIAAAEAAYEDLEQKSALLSNDSIPSNWLEIKMET
;
A
#
# COMPACT_ATOMS: atom_id res chain seq x y z
N MET A 1 44.46 -14.80 49.29
CA MET A 1 44.27 -13.79 48.23
C MET A 1 44.02 -14.47 46.88
N ASN A 2 42.85 -15.08 46.60
CA ASN A 2 42.60 -15.68 45.26
C ASN A 2 41.13 -16.06 44.95
N ARG A 3 40.14 -15.33 45.47
CA ARG A 3 38.71 -15.61 45.18
C ARG A 3 37.95 -14.48 44.47
N LEU A 4 38.57 -13.30 44.35
CA LEU A 4 37.96 -12.11 43.73
C LEU A 4 38.23 -11.99 42.22
N LEU A 5 39.18 -12.75 41.66
CA LEU A 5 39.53 -12.70 40.24
C LEU A 5 38.68 -13.62 39.35
N ILE A 6 38.05 -14.65 39.93
CA ILE A 6 37.26 -15.63 39.15
C ILE A 6 35.85 -15.06 38.83
N LEU A 7 35.32 -14.21 39.70
CA LEU A 7 34.00 -13.58 39.53
C LEU A 7 33.99 -12.45 38.48
N SER A 8 35.12 -11.80 38.21
CA SER A 8 35.20 -10.72 37.21
C SER A 8 35.39 -11.23 35.77
N VAL A 9 36.01 -12.41 35.59
CA VAL A 9 36.19 -13.01 34.25
C VAL A 9 34.89 -13.65 33.77
N LEU A 10 34.09 -14.23 34.69
CA LEU A 10 32.82 -14.87 34.34
C LEU A 10 31.76 -13.86 33.85
N THR A 11 31.73 -12.65 34.41
CA THR A 11 30.78 -11.59 34.01
C THR A 11 31.11 -10.97 32.66
N VAL A 12 32.39 -10.86 32.29
CA VAL A 12 32.81 -10.36 30.97
C VAL A 12 32.55 -11.39 29.86
N ALA A 13 32.73 -12.68 30.16
CA ALA A 13 32.43 -13.75 29.21
C ALA A 13 30.92 -13.89 28.92
N LEU A 14 30.06 -13.73 29.94
CA LEU A 14 28.60 -13.72 29.77
C LEU A 14 28.08 -12.47 29.06
N PHE A 15 28.75 -11.31 29.20
CA PHE A 15 28.38 -10.10 28.46
C PHE A 15 28.76 -10.18 26.97
N SER A 16 29.86 -10.86 26.63
CA SER A 16 30.31 -11.01 25.23
C SER A 16 29.48 -12.04 24.44
N ALA A 17 28.89 -13.04 25.11
CA ALA A 17 28.06 -14.06 24.46
C ALA A 17 26.66 -13.55 24.05
N CYS A 18 26.24 -12.37 24.54
CA CYS A 18 24.97 -11.75 24.14
C CYS A 18 25.11 -10.74 22.98
N PHE A 19 26.33 -10.45 22.51
CA PHE A 19 26.59 -9.46 21.46
C PHE A 19 26.96 -10.03 20.09
N GLU A 20 26.99 -11.36 19.93
CA GLU A 20 26.87 -11.96 18.60
C GLU A 20 25.42 -11.89 18.17
N ARG A 21 24.98 -10.68 17.79
CA ARG A 21 23.78 -10.51 16.98
C ARG A 21 24.07 -11.28 15.70
N SER A 22 23.52 -12.49 15.61
CA SER A 22 23.50 -13.30 14.38
C SER A 22 23.32 -12.32 13.22
N PRO A 23 24.22 -12.30 12.22
CA PRO A 23 24.10 -11.36 11.12
C PRO A 23 22.68 -11.50 10.60
N GLY A 24 21.91 -10.41 10.68
CA GLY A 24 20.54 -10.43 10.19
C GLY A 24 20.54 -10.95 8.75
N PRO A 25 19.42 -11.52 8.27
CA PRO A 25 19.34 -11.89 6.88
C PRO A 25 19.80 -10.70 6.02
N PRO A 26 20.55 -10.95 4.92
CA PRO A 26 21.02 -9.88 4.06
C PRO A 26 19.83 -9.02 3.63
N PRO A 27 20.02 -7.70 3.46
CA PRO A 27 18.96 -6.84 2.96
C PRO A 27 18.41 -7.44 1.65
N PRO A 28 17.09 -7.37 1.43
CA PRO A 28 16.47 -7.91 0.22
C PRO A 28 17.12 -7.30 -1.02
N GLY A 29 17.26 -8.12 -2.07
CA GLY A 29 17.79 -7.65 -3.34
C GLY A 29 16.88 -6.57 -3.93
N LYS A 30 17.44 -5.73 -4.81
CA LYS A 30 16.66 -4.74 -5.57
C LYS A 30 15.48 -5.40 -6.30
N ASP A 31 15.69 -6.59 -6.84
CA ASP A 31 14.67 -7.35 -7.56
C ASP A 31 13.54 -7.84 -6.64
N ASP A 32 13.86 -8.25 -5.42
CA ASP A 32 12.87 -8.65 -4.42
C ASP A 32 11.95 -7.48 -4.04
N VAL A 33 12.54 -6.27 -3.89
CA VAL A 33 11.79 -5.06 -3.57
C VAL A 33 10.89 -4.64 -4.73
N LEU A 34 11.41 -4.66 -5.96
CA LEU A 34 10.63 -4.34 -7.15
C LEU A 34 9.47 -5.33 -7.34
N HIS A 35 9.70 -6.62 -7.12
CA HIS A 35 8.66 -7.64 -7.24
C HIS A 35 7.53 -7.44 -6.20
N VAL A 36 7.87 -7.13 -4.95
CA VAL A 36 6.87 -6.81 -3.92
C VAL A 36 6.10 -5.54 -4.30
N GLN A 37 6.78 -4.52 -4.83
CA GLN A 37 6.15 -3.27 -5.23
C GLN A 37 5.18 -3.46 -6.40
N ASP A 38 5.56 -4.24 -7.41
CA ASP A 38 4.68 -4.59 -8.53
C ASP A 38 3.48 -5.41 -8.07
N SER A 39 3.67 -6.33 -7.11
CA SER A 39 2.57 -7.08 -6.50
C SER A 39 1.58 -6.17 -5.78
N ILE A 40 2.07 -5.21 -4.99
CA ILE A 40 1.24 -4.20 -4.31
C ILE A 40 0.50 -3.34 -5.34
N ARG A 41 1.18 -2.88 -6.39
CA ARG A 41 0.55 -2.09 -7.47
C ARG A 41 -0.61 -2.87 -8.10
N ASN A 42 -0.38 -4.13 -8.47
CA ASN A 42 -1.39 -4.97 -9.10
C ASN A 42 -2.62 -5.16 -8.21
N GLU A 43 -2.42 -5.38 -6.90
CA GLU A 43 -3.52 -5.47 -5.94
C GLU A 43 -4.32 -4.16 -5.84
N ILE A 44 -3.64 -3.01 -5.85
CA ILE A 44 -4.32 -1.70 -5.85
C ILE A 44 -5.12 -1.50 -7.14
N LEU A 45 -4.54 -1.81 -8.31
CA LEU A 45 -5.23 -1.71 -9.60
C LEU A 45 -6.48 -2.60 -9.66
N LEU A 46 -6.41 -3.82 -9.13
CA LEU A 46 -7.57 -4.70 -9.00
C LEU A 46 -8.67 -4.08 -8.12
N ARG A 47 -8.30 -3.52 -6.96
CA ARG A 47 -9.27 -2.85 -6.07
C ARG A 47 -9.92 -1.64 -6.71
N ILE A 48 -9.15 -0.83 -7.46
CA ILE A 48 -9.68 0.30 -8.21
C ILE A 48 -10.70 -0.20 -9.25
N THR A 49 -10.36 -1.25 -9.99
CA THR A 49 -11.24 -1.86 -11.00
C THR A 49 -12.56 -2.32 -10.37
N TYR A 50 -12.50 -3.03 -9.24
CA TYR A 50 -13.70 -3.45 -8.51
C TYR A 50 -14.54 -2.27 -8.02
N ALA A 51 -13.92 -1.22 -7.49
CA ALA A 51 -14.62 -0.02 -7.05
C ALA A 51 -15.33 0.69 -8.21
N GLN A 52 -14.67 0.82 -9.36
CA GLN A 52 -15.24 1.37 -10.59
C GLN A 52 -16.46 0.57 -11.09
N MET A 53 -16.36 -0.77 -11.10
CA MET A 53 -17.48 -1.64 -11.46
C MET A 53 -18.68 -1.46 -10.52
N GLU A 54 -18.45 -1.39 -9.21
CA GLU A 54 -19.51 -1.20 -8.23
C GLU A 54 -20.15 0.18 -8.35
N ILE A 55 -19.36 1.24 -8.56
CA ILE A 55 -19.87 2.59 -8.84
C ILE A 55 -20.80 2.55 -10.07
N ASN A 56 -20.35 1.97 -11.18
CA ASN A 56 -21.15 1.84 -12.41
C ASN A 56 -22.48 1.11 -12.16
N ARG A 57 -22.44 0.01 -11.40
CA ARG A 57 -23.64 -0.74 -11.01
C ARG A 57 -24.60 0.11 -10.18
N GLN A 58 -24.10 0.84 -9.19
CA GLN A 58 -24.90 1.70 -8.33
C GLN A 58 -25.50 2.88 -9.10
N THR A 59 -24.73 3.53 -9.96
CA THR A 59 -25.21 4.62 -10.80
C THR A 59 -26.31 4.15 -11.75
N GLU A 60 -26.17 2.98 -12.35
CA GLU A 60 -27.19 2.42 -13.23
C GLU A 60 -28.50 2.13 -12.48
N MET A 61 -28.41 1.53 -11.28
CA MET A 61 -29.59 1.34 -10.43
C MET A 61 -30.25 2.67 -10.04
N MET A 62 -29.46 3.70 -9.74
CA MET A 62 -29.98 5.03 -9.42
C MET A 62 -30.64 5.70 -10.63
N ARG A 63 -30.08 5.57 -11.84
CA ARG A 63 -30.66 6.10 -13.09
C ARG A 63 -32.02 5.47 -13.37
N ARG A 64 -32.13 4.14 -13.25
CA ARG A 64 -33.41 3.42 -13.38
C ARG A 64 -34.45 3.87 -12.37
N ARG A 65 -34.04 4.08 -11.12
CA ARG A 65 -34.93 4.62 -10.07
C ARG A 65 -35.36 6.05 -10.37
N ALA A 66 -34.47 6.88 -10.92
CA ALA A 66 -34.76 8.27 -11.24
C ALA A 66 -35.82 8.40 -12.35
N TYR A 67 -35.83 7.48 -13.33
CA TYR A 67 -36.79 7.49 -14.44
C TYR A 67 -38.25 7.44 -13.99
N ASN A 68 -38.55 6.65 -12.95
CA ASN A 68 -39.91 6.48 -12.42
C ASN A 68 -40.20 7.34 -11.19
N ALA A 69 -39.25 8.18 -10.76
CA ALA A 69 -39.38 8.96 -9.54
C ALA A 69 -40.06 10.32 -9.82
N ASN A 70 -40.68 10.89 -8.79
CA ASN A 70 -41.14 12.29 -8.86
C ASN A 70 -39.96 13.25 -9.09
N PRO A 71 -40.18 14.46 -9.65
CA PRO A 71 -39.11 15.38 -10.04
C PRO A 71 -38.11 15.71 -8.91
N LYS A 72 -38.61 15.89 -7.67
CA LYS A 72 -37.75 16.18 -6.49
C LYS A 72 -36.83 14.99 -6.16
N SER A 73 -37.33 13.77 -6.27
CA SER A 73 -36.58 12.56 -5.97
C SER A 73 -35.60 12.22 -7.10
N ALA A 74 -36.02 12.40 -8.36
CA ALA A 74 -35.14 12.29 -9.52
C ALA A 74 -33.96 13.27 -9.43
N ALA A 75 -34.21 14.54 -9.10
CA ALA A 75 -33.15 15.54 -8.91
C ALA A 75 -32.17 15.18 -7.77
N ARG A 76 -32.66 14.53 -6.70
CA ARG A 76 -31.78 14.03 -5.62
C ARG A 76 -30.94 12.83 -6.10
N LEU A 77 -31.52 11.91 -6.87
CA LEU A 77 -30.80 10.76 -7.43
C LEU A 77 -29.74 11.22 -8.43
N ASN A 78 -30.08 12.17 -9.31
CA ASN A 78 -29.13 12.72 -10.29
C ASN A 78 -27.93 13.39 -9.62
N ARG A 79 -28.12 14.10 -8.50
CA ARG A 79 -27.00 14.64 -7.72
C ARG A 79 -26.09 13.55 -7.14
N LYS A 80 -26.67 12.43 -6.67
CA LYS A 80 -25.88 11.28 -6.19
C LYS A 80 -25.13 10.58 -7.32
N ILE A 81 -25.75 10.48 -8.50
CA ILE A 81 -25.13 9.93 -9.71
C ILE A 81 -23.92 10.79 -10.09
N ALA A 82 -24.08 12.11 -10.18
CA ALA A 82 -22.98 13.02 -10.53
C ALA A 82 -21.80 12.92 -9.53
N ALA A 83 -22.08 12.80 -8.23
CA ALA A 83 -21.03 12.62 -7.23
C ALA A 83 -20.30 11.27 -7.39
N ALA A 84 -21.02 10.20 -7.75
CA ALA A 84 -20.45 8.89 -7.99
C ALA A 84 -19.63 8.85 -9.29
N GLU A 85 -20.08 9.55 -10.35
CA GLU A 85 -19.33 9.72 -11.60
C GLU A 85 -18.02 10.50 -11.37
N ALA A 86 -18.04 11.56 -10.55
CA ALA A 86 -16.82 12.27 -10.17
C ALA A 86 -15.82 11.37 -9.41
N ALA A 87 -16.32 10.49 -8.53
CA ALA A 87 -15.47 9.51 -7.84
C ALA A 87 -14.91 8.45 -8.82
N TYR A 88 -15.67 8.07 -9.85
CA TYR A 88 -15.20 7.18 -10.91
C TYR A 88 -14.04 7.82 -11.69
N GLU A 89 -14.18 9.09 -12.08
CA GLU A 89 -13.14 9.84 -12.79
C GLU A 89 -11.85 9.99 -11.97
N ASP A 90 -11.96 10.26 -10.67
CA ASP A 90 -10.80 10.29 -9.76
C ASP A 90 -10.09 8.92 -9.69
N LEU A 91 -10.85 7.82 -9.64
CA LEU A 91 -10.28 6.48 -9.68
C LEU A 91 -9.60 6.17 -11.02
N GLU A 92 -10.15 6.65 -12.13
CA GLU A 92 -9.55 6.50 -13.46
C GLU A 92 -8.23 7.27 -13.58
N GLN A 93 -8.15 8.48 -13.01
CA GLN A 93 -6.88 9.22 -12.97
C GLN A 93 -5.84 8.47 -12.12
N LYS A 94 -6.24 7.92 -10.98
CA LYS A 94 -5.35 7.13 -10.10
C LYS A 94 -4.87 5.84 -10.76
N SER A 95 -5.73 5.12 -11.49
CA SER A 95 -5.32 3.92 -12.21
C SER A 95 -4.35 4.25 -13.34
N ALA A 96 -4.57 5.36 -14.07
CA ALA A 96 -3.66 5.83 -15.11
C ALA A 96 -2.27 6.18 -14.54
N LEU A 97 -2.21 6.86 -13.40
CA LEU A 97 -0.94 7.16 -12.72
C LEU A 97 -0.20 5.88 -12.31
N LEU A 98 -0.91 4.95 -11.67
CA LEU A 98 -0.32 3.67 -11.23
C LEU A 98 0.15 2.79 -12.39
N SER A 99 -0.53 2.87 -13.54
CA SER A 99 -0.17 2.11 -14.74
C SER A 99 1.00 2.72 -15.50
N ASN A 100 1.17 4.05 -15.45
CA ASN A 100 2.25 4.78 -16.12
C ASN A 100 3.54 4.86 -15.32
N ASP A 101 3.47 4.85 -13.98
CA ASP A 101 4.66 4.79 -13.12
C ASP A 101 5.29 3.40 -13.23
N SER A 102 6.07 3.16 -14.28
CA SER A 102 7.28 2.35 -14.17
C SER A 102 8.13 2.99 -13.08
N ILE A 103 8.12 2.42 -11.86
CA ILE A 103 8.74 3.01 -10.68
C ILE A 103 10.14 3.49 -11.03
N PRO A 104 10.44 4.80 -10.97
CA PRO A 104 11.81 5.23 -11.12
C PRO A 104 12.60 4.58 -9.99
N SER A 105 13.61 3.80 -10.36
CA SER A 105 14.50 3.09 -9.43
C SER A 105 15.17 4.02 -8.40
N ASN A 106 15.07 5.33 -8.61
CA ASN A 106 15.62 6.41 -7.78
C ASN A 106 15.04 6.49 -6.36
N TRP A 107 13.94 5.80 -6.02
CA TRP A 107 13.51 5.71 -4.62
C TRP A 107 14.36 4.75 -3.78
N LEU A 108 15.07 3.81 -4.41
CA LEU A 108 15.97 2.87 -3.73
C LEU A 108 17.40 3.42 -3.56
N GLU A 109 17.80 4.41 -4.36
CA GLU A 109 19.16 4.97 -4.31
C GLU A 109 19.38 5.92 -3.13
N ILE A 110 18.31 6.42 -2.49
CA ILE A 110 18.42 7.43 -1.42
C ILE A 110 18.79 6.82 -0.05
N LYS A 111 18.88 5.49 0.10
CA LYS A 111 19.15 4.85 1.42
C LYS A 111 20.43 4.02 1.52
N MET A 112 21.31 4.03 0.52
CA MET A 112 22.57 3.27 0.58
C MET A 112 23.84 4.13 0.74
N GLU A 113 23.72 5.45 0.97
CA GLU A 113 24.86 6.37 1.15
C GLU A 113 24.97 6.99 2.57
N THR A 114 24.46 6.33 3.61
CA THR A 114 24.71 6.75 5.01
C THR A 114 25.20 5.61 5.89
#